data_AF-K3WHQ8-F1
#
_entry.id   AF-K3WHQ8-F1
#
_cell.length_a   1.000
_cell.length_b   1.000
_cell.length_c   1.000
_cell.angle_alpha   90.00
_cell.angle_beta   90.00
_cell.angle_gamma   90.00
#
_symmetry.space_group_name_H-M   'P 1'
#
loop_
_entity.id
_entity.type
_entity.pdbx_description
1 polymer ?
#
loop_
_entity_poly.entity_id
_entity_poly.type
_entity_poly.pdbx_seq_one_letter_code
_entity_poly.pdbx_strand_id
1 'polypeptide(L)'
;MVVGKQHKSPAASPMHKKTPAKSPPHSAGAPSPAKEDLIPGDELTALLIQIKTEHPEYGFKRVHDKIHEMGGNYARVNIKRVQRYLHKLGLGTAADHPGHEHDTPVRSSSEEVDSDELIALIKAIKFAHPEFGVKRVHAQILTHGGKFTHVSTKRVKKFMRKLGFKTVAADGEDDDDDDSDSEGSPTKTPVSNVLKRTKIQLMTIGGESKSERIFESSTSNQDEEGKTTQQSWLPVKLDEPASKMQEFPYQAVIRMTTSEEGEAQGSMGEIYKIQVAVEADGSLSTIHPMLVYNKPRNRKTFLHPDSPAYLPVQRLIANQGLQGTVGGSKAYFWGRYFQVEDMLYINTDKLAPFQQW
;
A
#
# COMPACT_ATOMS: atom_id res chain seq x y z
N MET A 1 -40.48 -47.03 -16.37
CA MET A 1 -40.91 -46.83 -14.97
C MET A 1 -40.33 -45.52 -14.48
N VAL A 2 -41.15 -44.48 -14.43
CA VAL A 2 -40.75 -43.10 -14.08
C VAL A 2 -41.12 -42.88 -12.61
N VAL A 3 -40.12 -42.64 -11.76
CA VAL A 3 -40.33 -42.36 -10.32
C VAL A 3 -40.15 -40.85 -10.12
N GLY A 4 -41.27 -40.15 -9.97
CA GLY A 4 -41.32 -38.71 -9.67
C GLY A 4 -40.95 -38.44 -8.20
N LYS A 5 -39.97 -37.56 -7.98
CA LYS A 5 -39.65 -37.01 -6.66
C LYS A 5 -40.50 -35.76 -6.40
N GLN A 6 -41.27 -35.79 -5.31
CA GLN A 6 -42.03 -34.63 -4.81
C GLN A 6 -41.09 -33.63 -4.13
N HIS A 7 -41.13 -32.37 -4.58
CA HIS A 7 -40.52 -31.24 -3.90
C HIS A 7 -41.43 -30.75 -2.76
N LYS A 8 -40.86 -30.63 -1.57
CA LYS A 8 -41.50 -30.15 -0.34
C LYS A 8 -41.12 -28.68 -0.16
N SER A 9 -42.10 -27.78 -0.22
CA SER A 9 -41.91 -26.33 0.02
C SER A 9 -41.66 -26.03 1.50
N PRO A 10 -40.76 -25.10 1.86
CA PRO A 10 -40.60 -24.67 3.24
C PRO A 10 -41.57 -23.53 3.61
N ALA A 11 -42.00 -23.60 4.87
CA ALA A 11 -42.97 -22.73 5.51
C ALA A 11 -42.47 -21.29 5.72
N ALA A 12 -43.40 -20.34 5.65
CA ALA A 12 -43.21 -18.93 5.93
C ALA A 12 -43.06 -18.66 7.44
N SER A 13 -42.04 -17.88 7.80
CA SER A 13 -41.81 -17.38 9.16
C SER A 13 -42.61 -16.09 9.44
N PRO A 14 -43.04 -15.84 10.70
CA PRO A 14 -43.90 -14.71 11.04
C PRO A 14 -43.12 -13.40 11.21
N MET A 15 -43.72 -12.31 10.71
CA MET A 15 -43.25 -10.93 10.87
C MET A 15 -43.55 -10.40 12.27
N HIS A 16 -42.52 -10.03 13.03
CA HIS A 16 -42.67 -9.24 14.25
C HIS A 16 -42.70 -7.73 13.92
N LYS A 17 -43.85 -7.10 14.18
CA LYS A 17 -44.03 -5.63 14.16
C LYS A 17 -43.27 -5.01 15.34
N LYS A 18 -42.23 -4.21 15.07
CA LYS A 18 -41.60 -3.30 16.04
C LYS A 18 -42.40 -2.00 16.10
N THR A 19 -42.90 -1.67 17.29
CA THR A 19 -43.45 -0.36 17.66
C THR A 19 -42.33 0.68 17.81
N PRO A 20 -42.52 1.95 17.38
CA PRO A 20 -41.53 3.00 17.56
C PRO A 20 -41.51 3.52 19.00
N ALA A 21 -40.32 3.55 19.60
CA ALA A 21 -40.07 4.15 20.90
C ALA A 21 -40.11 5.67 20.81
N LYS A 22 -40.80 6.27 21.78
CA LYS A 22 -41.06 7.70 21.95
C LYS A 22 -39.82 8.38 22.53
N SER A 23 -39.24 9.33 21.80
CA SER A 23 -38.09 10.12 22.24
C SER A 23 -38.47 11.06 23.40
N PRO A 24 -37.62 11.24 24.43
CA PRO A 24 -37.85 12.19 25.50
C PRO A 24 -37.59 13.65 25.05
N PRO A 25 -38.26 14.64 25.67
CA PRO A 25 -38.13 16.05 25.31
C PRO A 25 -36.76 16.62 25.69
N HIS A 26 -36.15 17.33 24.74
CA HIS A 26 -34.92 18.09 24.96
C HIS A 26 -35.15 19.22 25.98
N SER A 27 -34.45 19.13 27.11
CA SER A 27 -34.30 20.19 28.09
C SER A 27 -33.65 21.41 27.43
N ALA A 28 -34.31 22.57 27.50
CA ALA A 28 -33.79 23.85 27.08
C ALA A 28 -32.51 24.19 27.87
N GLY A 29 -31.36 24.14 27.20
CA GLY A 29 -30.08 24.55 27.77
C GLY A 29 -30.05 26.07 27.96
N ALA A 30 -29.56 26.49 29.12
CA ALA A 30 -29.34 27.89 29.45
C ALA A 30 -28.43 28.58 28.39
N PRO A 31 -28.66 29.85 28.06
CA PRO A 31 -27.83 30.59 27.12
C PRO A 31 -26.40 30.68 27.65
N SER A 32 -25.45 30.04 26.95
CA SER A 32 -24.03 30.23 27.18
C SER A 32 -23.69 31.72 27.12
N PRO A 33 -22.84 32.24 28.03
CA PRO A 33 -22.45 33.64 28.03
C PRO A 33 -21.87 34.01 26.66
N ALA A 34 -22.45 35.05 26.05
CA ALA A 34 -21.97 35.58 24.80
C ALA A 34 -20.48 35.93 24.95
N LYS A 35 -19.61 35.21 24.24
CA LYS A 35 -18.18 35.53 24.15
C LYS A 35 -18.04 36.79 23.30
N GLU A 36 -18.28 37.95 23.90
CA GLU A 36 -18.29 39.27 23.25
C GLU A 36 -16.88 39.81 22.89
N ASP A 37 -15.81 39.13 23.27
CA ASP A 37 -14.45 39.66 23.07
C ASP A 37 -13.72 39.06 21.86
N LEU A 38 -14.34 39.06 20.68
CA LEU A 38 -13.70 38.63 19.44
C LEU A 38 -13.70 39.76 18.42
N ILE A 39 -12.50 40.25 18.09
CA ILE A 39 -12.26 41.16 16.97
C ILE A 39 -13.03 40.66 15.73
N PRO A 40 -13.80 41.54 15.06
CA PRO A 40 -14.47 41.21 13.81
C PRO A 40 -13.52 40.54 12.82
N GLY A 41 -14.01 39.52 12.13
CA GLY A 41 -13.19 38.75 11.20
C GLY A 41 -12.53 39.61 10.11
N ASP A 42 -13.24 40.65 9.67
CA ASP A 42 -12.79 41.53 8.59
C ASP A 42 -11.67 42.47 9.04
N GLU A 43 -11.75 42.98 10.27
CA GLU A 43 -10.71 43.83 10.86
C GLU A 43 -9.39 43.06 11.06
N LEU A 44 -9.48 41.83 11.59
CA LEU A 44 -8.31 40.95 11.71
C LEU A 44 -7.73 40.59 10.34
N THR A 45 -8.57 40.42 9.33
CA THR A 45 -8.13 40.11 7.95
C THR A 45 -7.35 41.28 7.34
N ALA A 46 -7.88 42.50 7.46
CA ALA A 46 -7.21 43.70 6.98
C ALA A 46 -5.83 43.90 7.64
N LEU A 47 -5.75 43.69 8.96
CA LEU A 47 -4.51 43.80 9.71
C LEU A 47 -3.47 42.74 9.29
N LEU A 48 -3.91 41.49 9.08
CA LEU A 48 -3.01 40.42 8.61
C LEU A 48 -2.43 40.71 7.22
N ILE A 49 -3.23 41.27 6.31
CA ILE A 49 -2.77 41.69 4.99
C ILE A 49 -1.75 42.82 5.15
N GLN A 50 -2.06 43.86 5.94
CA GLN A 50 -1.14 44.97 6.17
C GLN A 50 0.22 44.50 6.72
N ILE A 51 0.23 43.72 7.80
CA ILE A 51 1.47 43.21 8.40
C ILE A 51 2.27 42.38 7.39
N LYS A 52 1.59 41.57 6.56
CA LYS A 52 2.28 40.76 5.55
C LYS A 52 2.76 41.55 4.34
N THR A 53 2.10 42.66 4.00
CA THR A 53 2.58 43.57 2.96
C THR A 53 3.79 44.37 3.43
N GLU A 54 3.82 44.79 4.70
CA GLU A 54 4.96 45.49 5.30
C GLU A 54 6.14 44.55 5.59
N HIS A 55 5.86 43.31 6.00
CA HIS A 55 6.84 42.29 6.40
C HIS A 55 6.58 40.93 5.72
N PRO A 56 6.89 40.80 4.41
CA PRO A 56 6.63 39.56 3.67
C PRO A 56 7.35 38.33 4.27
N GLU A 57 8.49 38.52 4.94
CA GLU A 57 9.31 37.50 5.58
C GLU A 57 8.74 36.95 6.89
N TYR A 58 7.74 37.62 7.50
CA TYR A 58 7.25 37.21 8.83
C TYR A 58 6.48 35.89 8.78
N GLY A 59 7.01 34.81 9.37
CA GLY A 59 6.22 33.62 9.64
C GLY A 59 5.00 33.91 10.52
N PHE A 60 4.01 33.00 10.54
CA PHE A 60 2.75 33.21 11.27
C PHE A 60 2.93 33.56 12.77
N LYS A 61 4.01 33.07 13.41
CA LYS A 61 4.35 33.40 14.81
C LYS A 61 4.73 34.88 14.96
N ARG A 62 5.60 35.40 14.10
CA ARG A 62 5.99 36.83 14.11
C ARG A 62 4.81 37.74 13.80
N VAL A 63 3.92 37.33 12.88
CA VAL A 63 2.67 38.05 12.61
C VAL A 63 1.76 38.06 13.85
N HIS A 64 1.66 36.94 14.57
CA HIS A 64 0.89 36.85 15.82
C HIS A 64 1.48 37.72 16.93
N ASP A 65 2.80 37.70 17.13
CA ASP A 65 3.50 38.55 18.10
C ASP A 65 3.24 40.03 17.80
N LYS A 66 3.29 40.43 16.51
CA LYS A 66 3.02 41.80 16.07
C LYS A 66 1.59 42.25 16.35
N ILE A 67 0.61 41.37 16.13
CA ILE A 67 -0.79 41.62 16.51
C ILE A 67 -0.90 41.79 18.03
N HIS A 68 -0.20 40.97 18.80
CA HIS A 68 -0.24 41.00 20.26
C HIS A 68 0.38 42.28 20.84
N GLU A 69 1.42 42.83 20.21
CA GLU A 69 2.04 44.13 20.55
C GLU A 69 1.06 45.31 20.46
N MET A 70 0.02 45.23 19.60
CA MET A 70 -0.98 46.28 19.46
C MET A 70 -1.93 46.38 20.67
N GLY A 71 -1.91 45.39 21.57
CA GLY A 71 -2.64 45.42 22.84
C GLY A 71 -4.16 45.32 22.70
N GLY A 72 -4.88 45.64 23.78
CA GLY A 72 -6.35 45.63 23.80
C GLY A 72 -6.96 44.27 23.42
N ASN A 73 -7.94 44.29 22.52
CA ASN A 73 -8.60 43.06 22.03
C ASN A 73 -7.67 42.19 21.18
N TYR A 74 -6.59 42.75 20.62
CA TYR A 74 -5.64 42.04 19.76
C TYR A 74 -4.74 41.09 20.55
N ALA A 75 -4.44 41.42 21.81
CA ALA A 75 -3.71 40.54 22.72
C ALA A 75 -4.44 39.21 22.99
N ARG A 76 -5.77 39.17 22.81
CA ARG A 76 -6.58 37.95 23.04
C ARG A 76 -6.68 37.05 21.80
N VAL A 77 -6.09 37.44 20.67
CA VAL A 77 -6.16 36.66 19.43
C VAL A 77 -5.32 35.39 19.57
N ASN A 78 -5.97 34.24 19.40
CA ASN A 78 -5.30 32.94 19.42
C ASN A 78 -4.42 32.73 18.18
N ILE A 79 -3.18 32.27 18.36
CA ILE A 79 -2.23 31.98 17.27
C ILE A 79 -2.79 31.04 16.19
N LYS A 80 -3.62 30.05 16.57
CA LYS A 80 -4.29 29.15 15.61
C LYS A 80 -5.32 29.87 14.75
N ARG A 81 -5.92 30.96 15.25
CA ARG A 81 -6.83 31.82 14.47
C ARG A 81 -6.03 32.56 13.41
N VAL A 82 -4.90 33.18 13.78
CA VAL A 82 -3.98 33.85 12.83
C VAL A 82 -3.51 32.89 11.74
N GLN A 83 -3.05 31.68 12.11
CA GLN A 83 -2.58 30.68 11.16
C GLN A 83 -3.67 30.29 10.14
N ARG A 84 -4.90 30.06 10.59
CA ARG A 84 -6.03 29.72 9.71
C ARG A 84 -6.37 30.85 8.73
N TYR A 85 -6.35 32.10 9.18
CA TYR A 85 -6.62 33.25 8.32
C TYR A 85 -5.52 33.47 7.29
N LEU A 86 -4.24 33.39 7.68
CA LEU A 86 -3.11 33.47 6.73
C LEU A 86 -3.18 32.37 5.67
N HIS A 87 -3.52 31.14 6.05
CA HIS A 87 -3.71 30.05 5.08
C HIS A 87 -4.92 30.30 4.17
N LYS A 88 -6.04 30.81 4.71
CA LYS A 88 -7.24 31.15 3.93
C LYS A 88 -6.97 32.26 2.91
N LEU A 89 -6.07 33.20 3.22
CA LEU A 89 -5.67 34.30 2.35
C LEU A 89 -4.58 33.92 1.35
N GLY A 90 -4.03 32.70 1.40
CA GLY A 90 -2.89 32.31 0.56
C GLY A 90 -1.58 33.02 0.94
N LEU A 91 -1.53 33.66 2.12
CA LEU A 91 -0.35 34.36 2.65
C LEU A 91 0.48 33.48 3.59
N GLY A 92 0.10 32.21 3.74
CA GLY A 92 0.93 31.21 4.39
C GLY A 92 2.17 30.96 3.55
N THR A 93 3.31 31.46 4.00
CA THR A 93 4.60 31.19 3.34
C THR A 93 4.80 29.69 3.30
N ALA A 94 4.73 29.10 2.10
CA ALA A 94 5.12 27.72 1.84
C ALA A 94 6.65 27.52 1.90
N ALA A 95 7.40 28.54 2.34
CA ALA A 95 8.84 28.51 2.43
C ALA A 95 9.28 28.02 3.82
N ASP A 96 9.89 26.84 3.82
CA ASP A 96 11.08 26.45 4.57
C ASP A 96 11.50 27.41 5.67
N HIS A 97 11.48 26.94 6.92
CA HIS A 97 12.04 27.60 8.07
C HIS A 97 13.49 28.06 7.83
N PRO A 98 13.76 29.38 7.70
CA PRO A 98 15.12 29.91 7.79
C PRO A 98 15.29 30.56 9.17
N GLY A 99 16.22 30.07 9.97
CA GLY A 99 16.71 30.83 11.12
C GLY A 99 16.24 30.37 12.51
N HIS A 100 16.47 29.09 12.82
CA HIS A 100 16.89 28.73 14.17
C HIS A 100 18.38 28.36 14.11
N GLU A 101 19.23 29.38 13.97
CA GLU A 101 20.67 29.23 14.23
C GLU A 101 20.87 29.07 15.75
N HIS A 102 20.65 27.85 16.22
CA HIS A 102 21.46 27.36 17.32
C HIS A 102 22.63 26.63 16.70
N ASP A 103 23.82 27.00 17.14
CA ASP A 103 25.10 26.38 16.84
C ASP A 103 25.14 24.95 17.43
N THR A 104 24.31 24.07 16.87
CA THR A 104 24.37 22.64 17.10
C THR A 104 25.19 22.03 15.97
N PRO A 105 26.20 21.21 16.29
CA PRO A 105 27.08 20.62 15.29
C PRO A 105 26.21 19.90 14.27
N VAL A 106 26.48 20.18 12.98
CA VAL A 106 25.83 19.58 11.81
C VAL A 106 25.91 18.06 11.92
N ARG A 107 24.89 17.49 12.56
CA ARG A 107 24.65 16.06 12.64
C ARG A 107 23.86 15.74 11.38
N SER A 108 24.58 15.25 10.38
CA SER A 108 24.07 14.76 9.10
C SER A 108 22.64 14.23 9.19
N SER A 109 21.70 14.92 8.54
CA SER A 109 20.27 14.60 8.45
C SER A 109 19.96 13.30 7.67
N SER A 110 20.95 12.41 7.51
CA SER A 110 20.95 11.27 6.59
C SER A 110 20.43 9.96 7.18
N GLU A 111 19.98 9.92 8.44
CA GLU A 111 19.54 8.67 9.09
C GLU A 111 18.11 8.69 9.61
N GLU A 112 17.29 9.69 9.27
CA GLU A 112 15.88 9.60 9.62
C GLU A 112 15.16 8.58 8.71
N VAL A 113 14.53 7.58 9.34
CA VAL A 113 13.80 6.53 8.63
C VAL A 113 12.59 7.13 7.93
N ASP A 114 12.49 6.90 6.61
CA ASP A 114 11.32 7.27 5.84
C ASP A 114 10.07 6.54 6.37
N SER A 115 8.96 7.27 6.41
CA SER A 115 7.71 6.76 6.96
C SER A 115 7.16 5.59 6.14
N ASP A 116 7.32 5.63 4.82
CA ASP A 116 6.81 4.57 3.93
C ASP A 116 7.61 3.27 4.08
N GLU A 117 8.92 3.38 4.27
CA GLU A 117 9.80 2.24 4.51
C GLU A 117 9.51 1.58 5.87
N LEU A 118 9.30 2.39 6.92
CA LEU A 118 8.90 1.89 8.23
C LEU A 118 7.52 1.20 8.17
N ILE A 119 6.56 1.77 7.42
CA ILE A 119 5.25 1.16 7.20
C ILE A 119 5.39 -0.19 6.49
N ALA A 120 6.24 -0.28 5.46
CA ALA A 120 6.49 -1.52 4.73
C ALA A 120 7.08 -2.60 5.64
N LEU A 121 8.04 -2.23 6.49
CA LEU A 121 8.66 -3.15 7.46
C LEU A 121 7.67 -3.63 8.52
N ILE A 122 6.84 -2.73 9.07
CA ILE A 122 5.76 -3.10 10.01
C ILE A 122 4.80 -4.11 9.38
N LYS A 123 4.39 -3.88 8.13
CA LYS A 123 3.52 -4.82 7.39
C LYS A 123 4.19 -6.18 7.23
N ALA A 124 5.47 -6.22 6.83
CA ALA A 124 6.22 -7.46 6.66
C ALA A 124 6.33 -8.27 7.98
N ILE A 125 6.66 -7.61 9.09
CA ILE A 125 6.77 -8.27 10.40
C ILE A 125 5.40 -8.77 10.89
N LYS A 126 4.35 -7.95 10.77
CA LYS A 126 2.99 -8.36 11.15
C LYS A 126 2.43 -9.46 10.26
N PHE A 127 2.86 -9.52 9.01
CA PHE A 127 2.53 -10.59 8.09
C PHE A 127 3.22 -11.91 8.49
N ALA A 128 4.52 -11.86 8.82
CA ALA A 128 5.27 -13.03 9.29
C ALA A 128 4.81 -13.52 10.67
N HIS A 129 4.41 -12.59 11.55
CA HIS A 129 3.98 -12.86 12.91
C HIS A 129 2.69 -12.12 13.25
N PRO A 130 1.51 -12.63 12.83
CA PRO A 130 0.23 -11.99 13.07
C PRO A 130 -0.06 -11.76 14.56
N GLU A 131 0.48 -12.59 15.44
CA GLU A 131 0.36 -12.52 16.90
C GLU A 131 1.22 -11.43 17.55
N PHE A 132 2.18 -10.83 16.83
CA PHE A 132 3.06 -9.82 17.42
C PHE A 132 2.29 -8.53 17.74
N GLY A 133 2.27 -8.16 19.02
CA GLY A 133 1.86 -6.83 19.45
C GLY A 133 2.93 -5.77 19.16
N VAL A 134 2.61 -4.50 19.41
CA VAL A 134 3.48 -3.34 19.11
C VAL A 134 4.91 -3.52 19.66
N LYS A 135 5.06 -4.00 20.90
CA LYS A 135 6.38 -4.22 21.52
C LYS A 135 7.24 -5.24 20.77
N ARG A 136 6.65 -6.37 20.33
CA ARG A 136 7.37 -7.41 19.58
C ARG A 136 7.71 -6.96 18.16
N VAL A 137 6.79 -6.24 17.50
CA VAL A 137 7.08 -5.63 16.19
C VAL A 137 8.24 -4.64 16.31
N HIS A 138 8.22 -3.77 17.32
CA HIS A 138 9.30 -2.82 17.56
C HIS A 138 10.65 -3.51 17.84
N ALA A 139 10.67 -4.53 18.69
CA ALA A 139 11.88 -5.32 18.93
C ALA A 139 12.43 -5.94 17.64
N GLN A 140 11.56 -6.49 16.78
CA GLN A 140 11.96 -7.03 15.49
C GLN A 140 12.51 -5.95 14.55
N ILE A 141 11.91 -4.75 14.51
CA ILE A 141 12.42 -3.61 13.73
C ILE A 141 13.85 -3.26 14.15
N LEU A 142 14.14 -3.25 15.46
CA LEU A 142 15.48 -2.94 15.97
C LEU A 142 16.54 -3.97 15.51
N THR A 143 16.16 -5.23 15.28
CA THR A 143 17.09 -6.25 14.76
C THR A 143 17.57 -5.99 13.33
N HIS A 144 16.85 -5.16 12.56
CA HIS A 144 17.28 -4.80 11.19
C HIS A 144 18.45 -3.82 11.17
N GLY A 145 18.78 -3.17 12.30
CA GLY A 145 19.94 -2.29 12.41
C GLY A 145 19.84 -1.01 11.56
N GLY A 146 20.98 -0.34 11.37
CA GLY A 146 21.11 0.90 10.58
C GLY A 146 20.17 2.01 11.07
N LYS A 147 19.50 2.68 10.13
CA LYS A 147 18.52 3.74 10.41
C LYS A 147 17.35 3.30 11.31
N PHE A 148 17.02 2.01 11.35
CA PHE A 148 15.90 1.51 12.17
C PHE A 148 16.20 1.44 13.68
N THR A 149 17.47 1.55 14.09
CA THR A 149 17.90 1.47 15.50
C THR A 149 17.29 2.56 16.38
N HIS A 150 16.94 3.71 15.79
CA HIS A 150 16.39 4.86 16.50
C HIS A 150 14.87 5.00 16.40
N VAL A 151 14.18 4.01 15.83
CA VAL A 151 12.72 4.06 15.71
C VAL A 151 12.09 3.89 17.09
N SER A 152 11.28 4.87 17.51
CA SER A 152 10.58 4.81 18.80
C SER A 152 9.34 3.90 18.74
N THR A 153 9.04 3.23 19.85
CA THR A 153 7.84 2.38 19.99
C THR A 153 6.55 3.18 19.77
N LYS A 154 6.53 4.48 20.14
CA LYS A 154 5.40 5.39 19.90
C LYS A 154 5.13 5.57 18.39
N ARG A 155 6.18 5.72 17.57
CA ARG A 155 6.08 5.83 16.10
C ARG A 155 5.53 4.53 15.49
N VAL A 156 6.00 3.37 15.95
CA VAL A 156 5.48 2.05 15.53
C VAL A 156 4.00 1.90 15.92
N LYS A 157 3.62 2.24 17.15
CA LYS A 157 2.22 2.21 17.64
C LYS A 157 1.31 3.05 16.74
N LYS A 158 1.74 4.27 16.40
CA LYS A 158 1.00 5.19 15.53
C LYS A 158 0.76 4.58 14.14
N PHE A 159 1.78 4.00 13.51
CA PHE A 159 1.63 3.39 12.19
C PHE A 159 0.82 2.09 12.22
N MET A 160 1.00 1.23 13.23
CA MET A 160 0.16 0.03 13.38
C MET A 160 -1.32 0.39 13.53
N ARG A 161 -1.65 1.44 14.30
CA ARG A 161 -3.02 1.97 14.41
C ARG A 161 -3.52 2.52 13.08
N LYS A 162 -2.70 3.28 12.35
CA LYS A 162 -3.02 3.80 11.00
C LYS A 162 -3.31 2.68 9.99
N LEU A 163 -2.67 1.53 10.15
CA LEU A 163 -2.85 0.35 9.28
C LEU A 163 -4.03 -0.55 9.69
N GLY A 164 -4.73 -0.24 10.79
CA GLY A 164 -5.83 -1.07 11.26
C GLY A 164 -5.40 -2.34 11.99
N PHE A 165 -4.12 -2.50 12.33
CA PHE A 165 -3.64 -3.58 13.20
C PHE A 165 -4.00 -3.26 14.66
N LYS A 166 -5.30 -3.32 14.98
CA LYS A 166 -5.78 -3.21 16.35
C LYS A 166 -5.31 -4.46 17.10
N THR A 167 -4.41 -4.29 18.06
CA THR A 167 -4.14 -5.33 19.05
C THR A 167 -5.41 -5.50 19.85
N VAL A 168 -6.09 -6.65 19.70
CA VAL A 168 -7.33 -7.00 20.42
C VAL A 168 -7.09 -7.19 21.93
N ALA A 169 -5.87 -6.96 22.40
CA ALA A 169 -5.52 -7.02 23.81
C ALA A 169 -5.74 -5.64 24.45
N ALA A 170 -6.81 -5.59 25.26
CA ALA A 170 -7.09 -4.59 26.28
C ALA A 170 -7.28 -3.15 25.81
N ASP A 171 -8.51 -2.83 25.40
CA ASP A 171 -9.08 -1.51 25.69
C ASP A 171 -9.31 -1.40 27.22
N GLY A 172 -8.19 -1.35 27.96
CA GLY A 172 -8.13 -0.77 29.30
C GLY A 172 -7.54 0.62 29.11
N GLU A 173 -8.35 1.62 29.44
CA GLU A 173 -8.11 3.04 29.28
C GLU A 173 -6.91 3.55 30.10
N ASP A 174 -6.38 4.69 29.67
CA ASP A 174 -5.61 5.68 30.44
C ASP A 174 -4.18 5.34 30.93
N ASP A 175 -3.20 5.70 30.09
CA ASP A 175 -1.92 6.24 30.58
C ASP A 175 -1.92 7.75 30.26
N ASP A 176 -2.71 8.50 31.02
CA ASP A 176 -2.30 9.85 31.41
C ASP A 176 -1.37 9.66 32.63
N ASP A 177 -0.18 10.25 32.55
CA ASP A 177 0.86 10.19 33.58
C ASP A 177 0.31 10.71 34.93
N ASP A 178 0.00 9.82 35.88
CA ASP A 178 -0.17 10.13 37.31
C ASP A 178 0.60 9.10 38.16
N ASP A 179 1.64 9.59 38.83
CA ASP A 179 2.52 8.84 39.74
C ASP A 179 1.72 8.42 40.99
N SER A 180 1.27 7.17 41.05
CA SER A 180 0.79 6.59 42.31
C SER A 180 1.14 5.11 42.44
N ASP A 181 2.12 4.85 43.32
CA ASP A 181 2.49 3.53 43.81
C ASP A 181 1.30 2.83 44.47
N SER A 182 0.83 1.72 43.89
CA SER A 182 0.04 0.74 44.64
C SER A 182 0.26 -0.68 44.15
N GLU A 183 0.97 -1.45 44.97
CA GLU A 183 1.19 -2.88 44.82
C GLU A 183 -0.10 -3.67 45.04
N GLY A 184 -0.41 -4.66 44.17
CA GLY A 184 -1.65 -5.43 44.36
C GLY A 184 -1.99 -6.58 43.41
N SER A 185 -1.09 -7.55 43.22
CA SER A 185 -1.36 -8.99 42.99
C SER A 185 -2.12 -9.53 41.74
N PRO A 186 -1.92 -10.82 41.38
CA PRO A 186 -2.21 -11.38 40.06
C PRO A 186 -3.42 -12.35 40.04
N THR A 187 -4.08 -12.51 38.89
CA THR A 187 -4.82 -13.76 38.59
C THR A 187 -4.88 -14.10 37.10
N LYS A 188 -4.65 -15.39 36.84
CA LYS A 188 -4.53 -16.08 35.56
C LYS A 188 -5.89 -16.41 34.94
N THR A 189 -5.96 -16.49 33.60
CA THR A 189 -6.52 -17.65 32.88
C THR A 189 -6.07 -17.66 31.40
N PRO A 190 -5.68 -18.81 30.81
CA PRO A 190 -5.37 -18.92 29.39
C PRO A 190 -6.56 -19.49 28.60
N VAL A 191 -6.96 -18.83 27.51
CA VAL A 191 -7.90 -19.41 26.53
C VAL A 191 -7.17 -19.60 25.21
N SER A 192 -6.82 -20.85 24.92
CA SER A 192 -6.12 -21.28 23.72
C SER A 192 -7.08 -21.35 22.52
N ASN A 193 -7.14 -20.29 21.72
CA ASN A 193 -7.71 -20.35 20.39
C ASN A 193 -6.65 -20.85 19.40
N VAL A 194 -6.74 -22.14 19.07
CA VAL A 194 -5.98 -22.80 18.01
C VAL A 194 -6.47 -22.27 16.67
N LEU A 195 -5.83 -21.22 16.18
CA LEU A 195 -5.97 -20.73 14.80
C LEU A 195 -5.29 -21.72 13.85
N LYS A 196 -6.10 -22.35 12.99
CA LYS A 196 -5.65 -23.19 11.88
C LYS A 196 -4.64 -22.41 11.03
N ARG A 197 -3.38 -22.86 11.04
CA ARG A 197 -2.31 -22.36 10.17
C ARG A 197 -2.65 -22.70 8.73
N THR A 198 -3.23 -21.75 8.01
CA THR A 198 -3.35 -21.81 6.55
C THR A 198 -1.95 -21.63 5.94
N LYS A 199 -1.51 -22.60 5.14
CA LYS A 199 -0.29 -22.54 4.35
C LYS A 199 -0.44 -21.40 3.33
N ILE A 200 0.35 -20.34 3.48
CA ILE A 200 0.23 -19.12 2.65
C ILE A 200 1.13 -19.29 1.41
N GLN A 201 0.50 -19.29 0.23
CA GLN A 201 1.15 -19.22 -1.08
C GLN A 201 1.07 -17.77 -1.59
N LEU A 202 2.18 -17.25 -2.10
CA LEU A 202 2.46 -15.82 -2.26
C LEU A 202 2.37 -15.36 -3.72
N MET A 203 1.39 -14.54 -4.14
CA MET A 203 1.43 -13.86 -5.45
C MET A 203 0.59 -12.56 -5.48
N THR A 204 1.17 -11.42 -5.88
CA THR A 204 0.62 -10.39 -6.82
C THR A 204 1.69 -9.32 -7.09
N ILE A 205 1.77 -8.88 -8.35
CA ILE A 205 2.52 -7.75 -8.87
C ILE A 205 1.49 -6.75 -9.37
N GLY A 206 1.52 -5.55 -8.82
CA GLY A 206 0.48 -4.56 -9.06
C GLY A 206 0.72 -3.31 -8.23
N GLY A 207 1.97 -2.83 -8.21
CA GLY A 207 2.19 -1.40 -7.99
C GLY A 207 1.76 -0.63 -9.24
N GLU A 208 1.60 0.69 -9.11
CA GLU A 208 1.15 1.63 -10.15
C GLU A 208 1.97 1.60 -11.46
N SER A 209 3.07 0.85 -11.52
CA SER A 209 3.85 0.66 -12.74
C SER A 209 3.10 -0.29 -13.68
N LYS A 210 2.14 0.28 -14.41
CA LYS A 210 1.60 -0.30 -15.66
C LYS A 210 2.72 -0.52 -16.66
N SER A 211 2.51 -1.41 -17.61
CA SER A 211 3.50 -1.62 -18.67
C SER A 211 3.68 -0.33 -19.48
N GLU A 212 4.94 0.02 -19.77
CA GLU A 212 5.26 1.21 -20.57
C GLU A 212 4.88 0.95 -22.02
N ARG A 213 3.97 1.77 -22.55
CA ARG A 213 3.58 1.77 -23.96
C ARG A 213 4.37 2.86 -24.66
N ILE A 214 5.55 2.53 -25.16
CA ILE A 214 6.34 3.43 -25.98
C ILE A 214 5.60 3.58 -27.32
N PHE A 215 4.96 4.73 -27.56
CA PHE A 215 4.38 5.11 -28.84
C PHE A 215 5.50 5.61 -29.75
N GLU A 216 6.33 4.71 -30.24
CA GLU A 216 7.17 5.01 -31.38
C GLU A 216 6.33 4.81 -32.63
N SER A 217 6.15 5.89 -33.39
CA SER A 217 5.44 5.92 -34.67
C SER A 217 6.28 5.26 -35.77
N SER A 218 6.75 4.04 -35.54
CA SER A 218 7.52 3.26 -36.48
C SER A 218 6.56 2.41 -37.32
N THR A 219 6.16 3.00 -38.45
CA THR A 219 5.51 2.33 -39.58
C THR A 219 6.46 1.24 -40.10
N SER A 220 6.43 0.08 -39.46
CA SER A 220 7.18 -1.08 -39.91
C SER A 220 6.32 -1.82 -40.92
N ASN A 221 6.73 -1.74 -42.19
CA ASN A 221 6.27 -2.62 -43.25
C ASN A 221 6.68 -4.05 -42.86
N GLN A 222 5.79 -4.80 -42.20
CA GLN A 222 5.97 -6.22 -41.98
C GLN A 222 5.48 -6.96 -43.20
N ASP A 223 6.44 -7.55 -43.91
CA ASP A 223 6.25 -8.43 -45.04
C ASP A 223 5.33 -9.61 -44.70
N GLU A 224 4.29 -9.77 -45.52
CA GLU A 224 3.32 -10.86 -45.59
C GLU A 224 3.99 -12.16 -46.07
N GLU A 225 4.94 -12.71 -45.30
CA GLU A 225 5.59 -13.97 -45.69
C GLU A 225 5.67 -14.97 -44.53
N GLY A 226 4.82 -15.99 -44.57
CA GLY A 226 4.97 -17.22 -43.78
C GLY A 226 3.77 -17.63 -42.94
N LYS A 227 2.71 -18.11 -43.59
CA LYS A 227 1.47 -18.64 -42.99
C LYS A 227 1.64 -19.96 -42.20
N THR A 228 2.85 -20.35 -41.79
CA THR A 228 3.16 -21.75 -41.47
C THR A 228 3.41 -22.11 -40.01
N THR A 229 3.42 -21.19 -39.03
CA THR A 229 3.62 -21.58 -37.61
C THR A 229 2.85 -20.74 -36.60
N GLN A 230 1.59 -20.40 -36.89
CA GLN A 230 0.70 -19.73 -35.91
C GLN A 230 0.59 -20.50 -34.58
N GLN A 231 0.77 -21.83 -34.57
CA GLN A 231 0.70 -22.63 -33.34
C GLN A 231 1.81 -22.30 -32.32
N SER A 232 2.90 -21.69 -32.77
CA SER A 232 4.08 -21.47 -31.93
C SER A 232 4.02 -20.19 -31.09
N TRP A 233 3.12 -19.25 -31.43
CA TRP A 233 3.04 -17.93 -30.77
C TRP A 233 1.66 -17.74 -30.18
N LEU A 234 1.57 -17.78 -28.85
CA LEU A 234 0.29 -17.69 -28.15
C LEU A 234 0.11 -16.34 -27.46
N PRO A 235 -1.09 -15.74 -27.55
CA PRO A 235 -1.34 -14.41 -27.04
C PRO A 235 -1.50 -14.38 -25.52
N VAL A 236 -1.00 -13.33 -24.90
CA VAL A 236 -1.02 -13.03 -23.47
C VAL A 236 -1.34 -11.55 -23.29
N LYS A 237 -2.38 -11.25 -22.51
CA LYS A 237 -2.73 -9.87 -22.16
C LYS A 237 -1.71 -9.29 -21.19
N LEU A 238 -1.29 -8.05 -21.41
CA LEU A 238 -0.42 -7.33 -20.48
C LEU A 238 -1.22 -6.79 -19.28
N ASP A 239 -0.51 -6.49 -18.19
CA ASP A 239 -1.05 -5.88 -16.98
C ASP A 239 -2.25 -6.62 -16.35
N GLU A 240 -2.40 -7.92 -16.63
CA GLU A 240 -3.45 -8.73 -16.01
C GLU A 240 -3.13 -8.89 -14.52
N PRO A 241 -4.03 -8.48 -13.60
CA PRO A 241 -3.79 -8.62 -12.17
C PRO A 241 -3.79 -10.10 -11.78
N ALA A 242 -3.04 -10.47 -10.76
CA ALA A 242 -3.07 -11.85 -10.24
C ALA A 242 -4.45 -12.25 -9.69
N SER A 243 -5.31 -11.28 -9.32
CA SER A 243 -6.55 -11.53 -8.57
C SER A 243 -7.80 -11.82 -9.41
N LYS A 244 -7.70 -12.26 -10.67
CA LYS A 244 -8.89 -12.74 -11.40
C LYS A 244 -9.60 -13.88 -10.68
N MET A 245 -8.90 -14.58 -9.80
CA MET A 245 -9.47 -15.64 -8.99
C MET A 245 -10.17 -15.03 -7.76
N GLN A 246 -11.48 -15.27 -7.68
CA GLN A 246 -12.42 -14.64 -6.75
C GLN A 246 -12.22 -15.05 -5.27
N GLU A 247 -11.34 -16.02 -4.99
CA GLU A 247 -11.19 -16.66 -3.68
C GLU A 247 -9.71 -16.82 -3.27
N PHE A 248 -8.99 -15.72 -3.01
CA PHE A 248 -7.71 -15.82 -2.30
C PHE A 248 -7.62 -14.82 -1.14
N PRO A 249 -7.67 -15.29 0.13
CA PRO A 249 -7.69 -14.43 1.32
C PRO A 249 -6.35 -13.77 1.68
N TYR A 250 -5.27 -13.95 0.90
CA TYR A 250 -3.93 -13.42 1.22
C TYR A 250 -3.21 -12.89 -0.02
N GLN A 251 -2.74 -11.64 0.04
CA GLN A 251 -2.12 -10.91 -1.07
C GLN A 251 -0.71 -10.45 -0.65
N ALA A 252 0.34 -10.90 -1.35
CA ALA A 252 1.68 -10.34 -1.22
C ALA A 252 1.88 -9.27 -2.30
N VAL A 253 2.43 -8.11 -1.92
CA VAL A 253 2.73 -7.00 -2.85
C VAL A 253 4.19 -7.13 -3.29
N ILE A 254 4.42 -7.67 -4.49
CA ILE A 254 5.76 -7.65 -5.10
C ILE A 254 5.92 -6.30 -5.81
N ARG A 255 6.77 -5.44 -5.27
CA ARG A 255 7.20 -4.21 -5.96
C ARG A 255 8.26 -4.56 -7.00
N MET A 256 7.83 -4.65 -8.25
CA MET A 256 8.75 -4.68 -9.40
C MET A 256 9.28 -3.26 -9.62
N THR A 257 10.48 -2.98 -9.11
CA THR A 257 11.24 -1.79 -9.52
C THR A 257 11.72 -1.98 -10.96
N THR A 258 11.68 -0.93 -11.77
CA THR A 258 12.31 -0.92 -13.09
C THR A 258 13.80 -1.17 -12.93
N SER A 259 14.40 -1.88 -13.89
CA SER A 259 15.84 -2.10 -13.94
C SER A 259 16.42 -1.29 -15.09
N GLU A 260 17.55 -0.61 -14.86
CA GLU A 260 18.30 0.12 -15.88
C GLU A 260 19.24 -0.80 -16.68
N GLU A 261 19.24 -2.12 -16.41
CA GLU A 261 20.14 -3.09 -17.02
C GLU A 261 19.80 -3.44 -18.49
N GLY A 262 19.51 -2.45 -19.32
CA GLY A 262 19.28 -2.61 -20.76
C GLY A 262 18.17 -3.60 -21.14
N GLU A 263 17.92 -3.71 -22.44
CA GLU A 263 16.93 -4.66 -22.96
C GLU A 263 17.56 -6.03 -23.21
N ALA A 264 16.82 -7.10 -22.89
CA ALA A 264 17.19 -8.45 -23.30
C ALA A 264 16.46 -8.78 -24.60
N GLN A 265 17.18 -8.73 -25.71
CA GLN A 265 16.68 -9.05 -27.05
C GLN A 265 17.55 -10.13 -27.71
N GLY A 266 17.02 -10.77 -28.74
CA GLY A 266 17.77 -11.69 -29.58
C GLY A 266 17.02 -12.02 -30.86
N SER A 267 17.42 -13.11 -31.53
CA SER A 267 17.04 -13.36 -32.92
C SER A 267 15.53 -13.52 -33.19
N MET A 268 14.72 -13.82 -32.17
CA MET A 268 13.28 -14.02 -32.33
C MET A 268 12.42 -12.90 -31.70
N GLY A 269 13.05 -11.93 -31.03
CA GLY A 269 12.38 -10.83 -30.33
C GLY A 269 12.96 -10.56 -28.95
N GLU A 270 12.11 -10.07 -28.06
CA GLU A 270 12.47 -9.79 -26.66
C GLU A 270 12.47 -11.06 -25.81
N ILE A 271 13.17 -11.02 -24.68
CA ILE A 271 13.24 -12.14 -23.75
C ILE A 271 12.44 -11.83 -22.48
N TYR A 272 11.55 -12.75 -22.13
CA TYR A 272 10.71 -12.69 -20.94
C TYR A 272 11.05 -13.84 -20.01
N LYS A 273 11.13 -13.57 -18.71
CA LYS A 273 11.22 -14.61 -17.68
C LYS A 273 9.82 -14.93 -17.22
N ILE A 274 9.53 -16.22 -17.21
CA ILE A 274 8.28 -16.76 -16.69
C ILE A 274 8.60 -17.66 -15.50
N GLN A 275 7.92 -17.39 -14.38
CA GLN A 275 8.12 -18.12 -13.13
C GLN A 275 6.81 -18.78 -12.68
N VAL A 276 6.90 -20.07 -12.38
CA VAL A 276 5.80 -20.91 -11.92
C VAL A 276 5.94 -21.13 -10.42
N ALA A 277 4.85 -20.95 -9.69
CA ALA A 277 4.78 -21.31 -8.28
C ALA A 277 4.97 -22.82 -8.12
N VAL A 278 5.67 -23.21 -7.07
CA VAL A 278 5.80 -24.61 -6.65
C VAL A 278 4.84 -24.86 -5.50
N GLU A 279 4.18 -26.01 -5.55
CA GLU A 279 3.28 -26.50 -4.54
C GLU A 279 4.04 -27.04 -3.31
N ALA A 280 3.26 -27.32 -2.28
CA ALA A 280 3.72 -27.92 -1.03
C ALA A 280 4.64 -29.13 -1.17
N ASP A 281 4.39 -29.93 -2.20
CA ASP A 281 4.99 -31.22 -2.51
C ASP A 281 6.18 -31.11 -3.47
N GLY A 282 6.55 -29.89 -3.88
CA GLY A 282 7.60 -29.66 -4.87
C GLY A 282 7.13 -29.72 -6.32
N SER A 283 5.86 -30.06 -6.58
CA SER A 283 5.30 -30.06 -7.93
C SER A 283 5.03 -28.63 -8.44
N LEU A 284 4.98 -28.46 -9.75
CA LEU A 284 4.61 -27.17 -10.34
C LEU A 284 3.10 -26.96 -10.20
N SER A 285 2.71 -25.78 -9.74
CA SER A 285 1.32 -25.40 -9.67
C SER A 285 0.68 -25.41 -11.06
N THR A 286 -0.54 -25.94 -11.13
CA THR A 286 -1.42 -25.91 -12.30
C THR A 286 -2.57 -24.91 -12.15
N ILE A 287 -2.76 -24.37 -10.95
CA ILE A 287 -3.89 -23.52 -10.59
C ILE A 287 -3.48 -22.05 -10.38
N HIS A 288 -2.20 -21.81 -10.11
CA HIS A 288 -1.69 -20.49 -9.77
C HIS A 288 -1.23 -19.75 -11.03
N PRO A 289 -1.52 -18.45 -11.18
CA PRO A 289 -1.03 -17.68 -12.32
C PRO A 289 0.50 -17.64 -12.36
N MET A 290 1.09 -17.61 -13.55
CA MET A 290 2.53 -17.49 -13.73
C MET A 290 2.92 -16.03 -13.88
N LEU A 291 4.02 -15.62 -13.24
CA LEU A 291 4.55 -14.27 -13.39
C LEU A 291 5.37 -14.17 -14.68
N VAL A 292 5.00 -13.26 -15.56
CA VAL A 292 5.72 -12.91 -16.79
C VAL A 292 6.29 -11.49 -16.70
N TYR A 293 7.58 -11.31 -16.98
CA TYR A 293 8.18 -9.98 -17.09
C TYR A 293 9.44 -9.98 -17.98
N ASN A 294 9.75 -8.85 -18.61
CA ASN A 294 11.01 -8.65 -19.32
C ASN A 294 12.11 -8.08 -18.40
N LYS A 295 13.36 -8.06 -18.89
CA LYS A 295 14.53 -7.61 -18.09
C LYS A 295 14.37 -6.22 -17.44
N PRO A 296 13.98 -5.14 -18.16
CA PRO A 296 13.77 -3.83 -17.55
C PRO A 296 12.51 -3.76 -16.67
N ARG A 297 11.65 -4.79 -16.69
CA ARG A 297 10.38 -4.89 -15.97
C ARG A 297 9.36 -3.80 -16.34
N ASN A 298 9.55 -3.18 -17.50
CA ASN A 298 8.59 -2.25 -18.07
C ASN A 298 7.44 -2.96 -18.81
N ARG A 299 7.52 -4.29 -19.00
CA ARG A 299 6.40 -5.13 -19.46
C ARG A 299 6.24 -6.29 -18.51
N LYS A 300 5.08 -6.37 -17.86
CA LYS A 300 4.79 -7.42 -16.87
C LYS A 300 3.32 -7.78 -16.85
N THR A 301 3.04 -9.03 -16.53
CA THR A 301 1.67 -9.54 -16.44
C THR A 301 1.62 -10.85 -15.64
N PHE A 302 0.41 -11.29 -15.32
CA PHE A 302 0.14 -12.64 -14.85
C PHE A 302 -0.49 -13.46 -15.96
N LEU A 303 0.15 -14.57 -16.29
CA LEU A 303 -0.37 -15.58 -17.20
C LEU A 303 -1.28 -16.52 -16.40
N HIS A 304 -2.59 -16.35 -16.58
CA HIS A 304 -3.63 -17.10 -15.85
C HIS A 304 -3.94 -18.47 -16.48
N PRO A 305 -4.45 -19.45 -15.71
CA PRO A 305 -4.79 -20.78 -16.22
C PRO A 305 -5.79 -20.83 -17.38
N ASP A 306 -6.62 -19.80 -17.53
CA ASP A 306 -7.58 -19.64 -18.62
C ASP A 306 -6.94 -19.11 -19.93
N SER A 307 -5.69 -18.65 -19.88
CA SER A 307 -4.97 -18.19 -21.06
C SER A 307 -4.56 -19.38 -21.94
N PRO A 308 -4.68 -19.25 -23.29
CA PRO A 308 -4.23 -20.29 -24.21
C PRO A 308 -2.73 -20.61 -24.07
N ALA A 309 -1.90 -19.65 -23.65
CA ALA A 309 -0.47 -19.84 -23.48
C ALA A 309 -0.09 -20.58 -22.18
N TYR A 310 -1.00 -20.71 -21.20
CA TYR A 310 -0.66 -21.18 -19.86
C TYR A 310 -0.09 -22.61 -19.85
N LEU A 311 -0.87 -23.59 -20.33
CA LEU A 311 -0.45 -24.99 -20.30
C LEU A 311 0.81 -25.27 -21.15
N PRO A 312 0.95 -24.74 -22.38
CA PRO A 312 2.18 -24.90 -23.15
C PRO A 312 3.42 -24.34 -22.44
N VAL A 313 3.33 -23.13 -21.89
CA VAL A 313 4.42 -22.49 -21.12
C VAL A 313 4.77 -23.32 -19.88
N GLN A 314 3.77 -23.75 -19.11
CA GLN A 314 3.98 -24.52 -17.89
C GLN A 314 4.66 -25.87 -18.18
N ARG A 315 4.27 -26.56 -19.26
CA ARG A 315 4.91 -27.80 -19.71
C ARG A 315 6.37 -27.59 -20.12
N LEU A 316 6.67 -26.51 -20.84
CA LEU A 316 8.06 -26.20 -21.20
C LEU A 316 8.92 -25.93 -19.96
N ILE A 317 8.40 -25.19 -18.97
CA ILE A 317 9.11 -24.94 -17.71
C ILE A 317 9.28 -26.23 -16.92
N ALA A 318 8.29 -27.12 -16.91
CA ALA A 318 8.40 -28.43 -16.27
C ALA A 318 9.52 -29.28 -16.88
N ASN A 319 9.64 -29.27 -18.20
CA ASN A 319 10.59 -30.12 -18.93
C ASN A 319 12.00 -29.55 -19.00
N GLN A 320 12.15 -28.23 -19.11
CA GLN A 320 13.42 -27.56 -19.45
C GLN A 320 13.73 -26.35 -18.56
N GLY A 321 12.86 -26.03 -17.60
CA GLY A 321 13.06 -24.90 -16.71
C GLY A 321 14.20 -25.12 -15.72
N LEU A 322 14.78 -24.01 -15.26
CA LEU A 322 15.75 -24.02 -14.17
C LEU A 322 14.99 -23.98 -12.85
N GLN A 323 15.24 -24.96 -11.97
CA GLN A 323 14.77 -24.90 -10.60
C GLN A 323 15.51 -23.78 -9.86
N GLY A 324 14.76 -22.79 -9.37
CA GLY A 324 15.30 -21.73 -8.53
C GLY A 324 15.54 -22.21 -7.10
N THR A 325 16.59 -21.71 -6.47
CA THR A 325 16.94 -22.01 -5.06
C THR A 325 15.87 -21.54 -4.08
N VAL A 326 15.11 -20.49 -4.44
CA VAL A 326 14.03 -19.92 -3.63
C VAL A 326 12.92 -19.44 -4.57
N GLY A 327 11.76 -20.09 -4.54
CA GLY A 327 10.54 -19.54 -5.15
C GLY A 327 10.02 -20.17 -6.45
N GLY A 328 10.51 -21.34 -6.85
CA GLY A 328 9.90 -22.15 -7.92
C GLY A 328 10.74 -22.30 -9.18
N SER A 329 10.16 -22.89 -10.22
CA SER A 329 10.85 -23.10 -11.50
C SER A 329 10.64 -21.90 -12.44
N LYS A 330 11.69 -21.57 -13.18
CA LYS A 330 11.70 -20.44 -14.12
C LYS A 330 12.30 -20.85 -15.46
N ALA A 331 11.87 -20.21 -16.53
CA ALA A 331 12.53 -20.27 -17.82
C ALA A 331 12.43 -18.92 -18.55
N TYR A 332 13.18 -18.80 -19.64
CA TYR A 332 13.21 -17.62 -20.49
C TYR A 332 12.52 -17.94 -21.80
N PHE A 333 11.67 -17.04 -22.26
CA PHE A 333 10.81 -17.19 -23.43
C PHE A 333 11.03 -16.05 -24.39
N TRP A 334 10.95 -16.33 -25.69
CA TRP A 334 10.84 -15.28 -26.69
C TRP A 334 9.46 -14.66 -26.64
N GLY A 335 9.40 -13.33 -26.66
CA GLY A 335 8.18 -12.55 -26.67
C GLY A 335 8.19 -11.50 -27.76
N ARG A 336 7.01 -11.25 -28.32
CA ARG A 336 6.75 -10.16 -29.27
C ARG A 336 5.56 -9.37 -28.78
N TYR A 337 5.76 -8.10 -28.47
CA TYR A 337 4.69 -7.22 -28.06
C TYR A 337 4.13 -6.49 -29.29
N PHE A 338 2.83 -6.62 -29.50
CA PHE A 338 2.10 -5.93 -30.56
C PHE A 338 1.25 -4.83 -29.95
N GLN A 339 1.69 -3.59 -30.14
CA GLN A 339 1.05 -2.42 -29.54
C GLN A 339 -0.38 -2.19 -30.04
N VAL A 340 -0.65 -2.48 -31.32
CA VAL A 340 -1.99 -2.31 -31.92
C VAL A 340 -3.05 -3.13 -31.19
N GLU A 341 -2.68 -4.32 -30.73
CA GLU A 341 -3.58 -5.23 -30.02
C GLU A 341 -3.42 -5.15 -28.49
N ASP A 342 -2.40 -4.44 -27.99
CA ASP A 342 -1.97 -4.44 -26.58
C ASP A 342 -1.70 -5.87 -26.06
N MET A 343 -1.09 -6.70 -26.91
CA MET A 343 -0.92 -8.15 -26.67
C MET A 343 0.55 -8.57 -26.76
N LEU A 344 0.96 -9.40 -25.79
CA LEU A 344 2.25 -10.07 -25.79
C LEU A 344 2.08 -11.48 -26.36
N TYR A 345 2.80 -11.80 -27.41
CA TYR A 345 2.83 -13.15 -27.98
C TYR A 345 4.07 -13.88 -27.48
N ILE A 346 3.87 -15.02 -26.81
CA ILE A 346 4.94 -15.85 -26.25
C ILE A 346 5.19 -17.04 -27.18
N ASN A 347 6.46 -17.31 -27.49
CA ASN A 347 6.82 -18.52 -28.22
C ASN A 347 6.75 -19.75 -27.32
N THR A 348 5.92 -20.73 -27.67
CA THR A 348 5.69 -21.95 -26.87
C THR A 348 6.36 -23.21 -27.43
N ASP A 349 7.21 -23.06 -28.44
CA ASP A 349 7.95 -24.18 -29.04
C ASP A 349 9.42 -24.18 -28.58
N LYS A 350 10.01 -23.00 -28.40
CA LYS A 350 11.43 -22.82 -28.13
C LYS A 350 11.68 -21.80 -27.03
N LEU A 351 12.41 -22.23 -26.00
CA LEU A 351 12.90 -21.34 -24.95
C LEU A 351 13.98 -20.39 -25.48
N ALA A 352 14.04 -19.19 -24.90
CA ALA A 352 15.13 -18.26 -25.10
C ALA A 352 16.38 -18.69 -24.29
N PRO A 353 17.58 -18.26 -24.69
CA PRO A 353 18.80 -18.50 -23.94
C PRO A 353 18.70 -17.96 -22.51
N PHE A 354 19.36 -18.63 -21.57
CA PHE A 354 19.47 -18.18 -20.19
C PHE A 354 19.98 -16.73 -20.12
N GLN A 355 19.41 -15.96 -19.20
CA GLN A 355 19.85 -14.60 -18.92
C GLN A 355 20.18 -14.43 -17.44
N GLN A 356 21.28 -13.75 -17.14
CA GLN A 356 21.64 -13.36 -15.78
C GLN A 356 20.83 -12.11 -15.39
N TRP A 357 19.74 -12.30 -14.63
CA TRP A 357 18.79 -11.27 -14.17
C TRP A 357 18.63 -11.30 -12.65
#